data_AF-A0A0D0CPC8-F1
#
_entry.id   AF-A0A0D0CPC8-F1
#
_cell.length_a   1.000
_cell.length_b   1.000
_cell.length_c   1.000
_cell.angle_alpha   90.00
_cell.angle_beta   90.00
_cell.angle_gamma   90.00
#
_symmetry.space_group_name_H-M   'P 1'
#
loop_
_entity.id
_entity.type
_entity.pdbx_description
1 polymer ?
#
loop_
_entity_poly.entity_id
_entity_poly.type
_entity_poly.pdbx_seq_one_letter_code
_entity_poly.pdbx_strand_id
1 'polypeptide(L)'
;MSNVFPHLVPDRYRELLRVSRQWRLLKLLKWASFGHQQDSQKPGSLVLFCPTCPQPSINVYPDATDDLSNWKYNWMLIMDGNFKAEHLYDRQTDGQVCLMDGLGFMVHQSPYHEYLAATNHSLERSP
;
A
#
# COMPACT_ATOMS: atom_id res chain seq x y z
N MET A 1 33.73 16.10 -5.37
CA MET A 1 33.24 16.95 -4.27
C MET A 1 34.05 16.62 -3.02
N SER A 2 34.63 17.63 -2.39
CA SER A 2 35.52 17.49 -1.23
C SER A 2 34.69 17.27 0.04
N ASN A 3 34.92 16.16 0.75
CA ASN A 3 34.26 15.85 2.05
C ASN A 3 34.80 16.69 3.22
N VAL A 4 35.59 17.73 2.94
CA VAL A 4 36.38 18.44 3.95
C VAL A 4 35.51 19.35 4.84
N PHE A 5 34.31 19.78 4.38
CA PHE A 5 33.41 20.63 5.18
C PHE A 5 31.92 20.30 4.96
N PRO A 6 31.35 19.28 5.65
CA PRO A 6 29.98 18.84 5.43
C PRO A 6 28.90 19.90 5.74
N HIS A 7 29.19 20.83 6.65
CA HIS A 7 28.26 21.91 7.04
C HIS A 7 28.12 23.01 5.97
N LEU A 8 29.03 23.08 4.99
CA LEU A 8 28.95 24.03 3.88
C LEU A 8 28.09 23.51 2.72
N VAL A 9 27.71 22.23 2.76
CA VAL A 9 26.81 21.62 1.78
C VAL A 9 25.37 21.82 2.27
N PRO A 10 24.50 22.46 1.48
CA PRO A 10 23.08 22.57 1.84
C PRO A 10 22.48 21.18 2.07
N ASP A 11 21.72 21.01 3.15
CA ASP A 11 20.97 19.78 3.39
C ASP A 11 19.90 19.62 2.30
N ARG A 12 20.09 18.61 1.44
CA ARG A 12 19.16 18.24 0.36
C ARG A 12 18.36 16.97 0.65
N TYR A 13 18.38 16.50 1.89
CA TYR A 13 17.77 15.23 2.27
C TYR A 13 16.28 15.17 1.90
N ARG A 14 15.54 16.26 2.12
CA ARG A 14 14.11 16.34 1.79
C ARG A 14 13.85 16.26 0.28
N GLU A 15 14.64 16.93 -0.57
CA GLU A 15 14.46 16.79 -2.02
C GLU A 15 14.83 15.40 -2.50
N LEU A 16 15.93 14.83 -1.99
CA LEU A 16 16.34 13.46 -2.31
C LEU A 16 15.27 12.42 -1.91
N LEU A 17 14.62 12.59 -0.75
CA LEU A 17 13.48 11.75 -0.36
C LEU A 17 12.29 11.88 -1.32
N ARG A 18 11.95 13.09 -1.77
CA ARG A 18 10.87 13.31 -2.75
C ARG A 18 11.19 12.65 -4.09
N VAL A 19 12.40 12.85 -4.61
CA VAL A 19 12.86 12.22 -5.87
C VAL A 19 12.86 10.70 -5.74
N SER A 20 13.34 10.17 -4.61
CA SER A 20 13.32 8.72 -4.33
C SER A 20 11.90 8.15 -4.29
N ARG A 21 10.91 8.86 -3.72
CA ARG A 21 9.50 8.45 -3.74
C ARG A 21 8.95 8.42 -5.17
N GLN A 22 9.18 9.46 -5.95
CA GLN A 22 8.74 9.55 -7.35
C GLN A 22 9.39 8.47 -8.22
N TRP A 23 10.70 8.24 -8.06
CA TRP A 23 11.42 7.19 -8.77
C TRP A 23 10.86 5.79 -8.48
N ARG A 24 10.58 5.48 -7.20
CA ARG A 24 9.95 4.20 -6.83
C ARG A 24 8.57 4.02 -7.46
N LEU A 25 7.75 5.07 -7.51
CA LEU A 25 6.48 5.05 -8.22
C LEU A 25 6.69 4.74 -9.72
N LEU A 26 7.57 5.48 -10.40
CA LEU A 26 7.84 5.28 -11.83
C LEU A 26 8.32 3.85 -12.13
N LYS A 27 9.15 3.28 -11.24
CA LYS A 27 9.59 1.89 -11.33
C LYS A 27 8.42 0.91 -11.19
N LEU A 28 7.54 1.14 -10.23
CA LEU A 28 6.36 0.31 -10.02
C LEU A 28 5.40 0.38 -11.21
N LEU A 29 5.11 1.58 -11.71
CA LEU A 29 4.31 1.81 -12.91
C LEU A 29 4.88 1.09 -14.13
N LYS A 30 6.21 1.16 -14.31
CA LYS A 30 6.90 0.43 -15.38
C LYS A 30 6.73 -1.09 -15.24
N TRP A 31 6.87 -1.63 -14.03
CA TRP A 31 6.74 -3.06 -13.78
C TRP A 31 5.31 -3.57 -13.95
N ALA A 32 4.32 -2.74 -13.62
CA ALA A 32 2.91 -3.04 -13.83
C ALA A 32 2.42 -2.71 -15.26
N SER A 33 3.35 -2.46 -16.20
CA SER A 33 3.07 -2.17 -17.61
C SER A 33 2.27 -0.88 -17.91
N PHE A 34 2.09 0.00 -16.91
CA PHE A 34 1.42 1.30 -17.08
C PHE A 34 2.30 2.38 -17.74
N GLY A 35 3.50 2.03 -18.22
CA GLY A 35 4.39 2.98 -18.91
C GLY A 35 3.99 3.33 -20.34
N HIS A 36 3.13 2.50 -20.97
CA HIS A 36 2.76 2.64 -22.39
C HIS A 36 1.26 2.53 -22.68
N GLN A 37 0.44 2.11 -21.71
CA GLN A 37 -1.01 2.01 -21.89
C GLN A 37 -1.70 3.34 -21.58
N GLN A 38 -2.67 3.72 -22.41
CA GLN A 38 -3.60 4.84 -22.16
C GLN A 38 -4.69 4.47 -21.14
N ASP A 39 -4.77 3.20 -20.75
CA ASP A 39 -5.80 2.72 -19.83
C ASP A 39 -5.61 3.33 -18.45
N SER A 40 -6.71 3.81 -17.88
CA SER A 40 -6.75 4.29 -16.50
C SER A 40 -6.41 3.16 -15.53
N GLN A 41 -5.55 3.43 -14.55
CA GLN A 41 -5.23 2.51 -13.46
C GLN A 41 -6.51 2.19 -12.67
N LYS A 42 -6.67 0.91 -12.33
CA LYS A 42 -7.79 0.43 -11.52
C LYS A 42 -7.36 0.36 -10.05
N PRO A 43 -8.31 0.38 -9.09
CA PRO A 43 -7.98 0.11 -7.70
C PRO A 43 -7.19 -1.20 -7.56
N GLY A 44 -6.10 -1.16 -6.79
CA GLY A 44 -5.20 -2.29 -6.58
C GLY A 44 -4.36 -2.70 -7.80
N SER A 45 -4.37 -1.95 -8.90
CA SER A 45 -3.68 -2.38 -10.13
C SER A 45 -2.15 -2.38 -10.07
N LEU A 46 -1.56 -1.79 -9.03
CA LEU A 46 -0.11 -1.85 -8.77
C LEU A 46 0.28 -2.97 -7.79
N VAL A 47 -0.69 -3.75 -7.32
CA VAL A 47 -0.45 -4.92 -6.47
C VAL A 47 -0.05 -6.11 -7.32
N LEU A 48 0.92 -6.88 -6.82
CA LEU A 48 1.27 -8.16 -7.41
C LEU A 48 0.20 -9.19 -7.09
N PHE A 49 -0.29 -9.88 -8.12
CA PHE A 49 -1.15 -11.03 -7.93
C PHE A 49 -0.41 -12.13 -7.15
N CYS A 50 -1.01 -12.59 -6.06
CA CYS A 50 -0.49 -13.66 -5.22
C CYS A 50 -1.05 -15.01 -5.70
N PRO A 51 -0.29 -15.85 -6.43
CA PRO A 51 -0.79 -17.12 -6.94
C PRO A 51 -1.02 -18.16 -5.85
N THR A 52 -0.38 -17.99 -4.70
CA THR A 52 -0.48 -18.91 -3.55
C THR A 52 -1.66 -18.59 -2.63
N CYS A 53 -2.17 -17.36 -2.70
CA CYS A 53 -3.31 -16.95 -1.90
C CYS A 53 -4.56 -17.69 -2.40
N PRO A 54 -5.51 -18.07 -1.52
CA PRO A 54 -6.76 -18.69 -1.93
C PRO A 54 -7.54 -17.78 -2.91
N GLN A 55 -7.78 -18.24 -4.13
CA GLN A 55 -8.47 -17.54 -5.20
C GLN A 55 -9.62 -18.40 -5.71
N PRO A 56 -10.89 -18.04 -5.40
CA PRO A 56 -12.06 -18.71 -5.94
C PRO A 56 -11.94 -18.85 -7.45
N SER A 57 -12.25 -20.04 -7.98
CA SER A 57 -12.18 -20.40 -9.41
C SER A 57 -10.79 -20.51 -10.06
N ILE A 58 -9.70 -20.17 -9.35
CA ILE A 58 -8.33 -20.34 -9.85
C ILE A 58 -7.63 -21.50 -9.14
N ASN A 59 -7.54 -21.44 -7.82
CA ASN A 59 -6.89 -22.48 -6.99
C ASN A 59 -7.76 -22.92 -5.80
N VAL A 60 -8.94 -22.32 -5.63
CA VAL A 60 -10.01 -22.76 -4.73
C VAL A 60 -11.19 -23.21 -5.57
N TYR A 61 -11.48 -24.52 -5.52
CA TYR A 61 -12.61 -25.14 -6.20
C TYR A 61 -13.74 -25.36 -5.18
N PRO A 62 -15.01 -25.18 -5.58
CA PRO A 62 -16.14 -25.50 -4.71
C PRO A 62 -16.12 -27.00 -4.38
N ASP A 63 -15.80 -27.34 -3.13
CA ASP A 63 -15.94 -28.69 -2.60
C ASP A 63 -17.35 -28.91 -2.05
N ALA A 64 -17.82 -30.17 -2.06
CA ALA A 64 -19.15 -30.53 -1.56
C ALA A 64 -19.34 -30.34 -0.04
N THR A 65 -18.26 -30.03 0.68
CA THR A 65 -18.24 -29.88 2.14
C THR A 65 -18.45 -28.45 2.64
N ASP A 66 -18.36 -27.44 1.77
CA ASP A 66 -18.61 -25.99 2.04
C ASP A 66 -18.09 -25.50 3.41
N ASP A 67 -16.96 -26.06 3.86
CA ASP A 67 -16.40 -25.77 5.18
C ASP A 67 -15.48 -24.55 5.08
N LEU A 68 -16.10 -23.38 5.12
CA LEU A 68 -15.44 -22.08 5.17
C LEU A 68 -14.52 -21.90 6.39
N SER A 69 -14.60 -22.76 7.40
CA SER A 69 -13.70 -22.70 8.56
C SER A 69 -12.31 -23.32 8.29
N ASN A 70 -12.15 -24.00 7.16
CA ASN A 70 -10.90 -24.66 6.81
C ASN A 70 -9.79 -23.63 6.50
N TRP A 71 -8.64 -23.80 7.14
CA TRP A 71 -7.48 -22.91 7.01
C TRP A 71 -7.02 -22.72 5.55
N LYS A 72 -7.27 -23.68 4.66
CA LYS A 72 -6.96 -23.60 3.22
C LYS A 72 -7.69 -22.48 2.48
N TYR A 73 -8.78 -21.96 3.05
CA TYR A 73 -9.58 -20.87 2.47
C TYR A 73 -9.34 -19.51 3.14
N ASN A 74 -8.52 -19.48 4.20
CA ASN A 74 -8.26 -18.25 4.94
C ASN A 74 -7.16 -17.41 4.27
N TRP A 75 -7.37 -16.10 4.23
CA TRP A 75 -6.35 -15.14 3.86
C TRP A 75 -5.59 -14.70 5.11
N MET A 76 -4.27 -14.91 5.10
CA MET A 76 -3.39 -14.28 6.07
C MET A 76 -2.80 -13.01 5.46
N LEU A 77 -3.27 -11.86 5.93
CA LEU A 77 -2.69 -10.56 5.62
C LEU A 77 -1.52 -10.32 6.56
N ILE A 78 -0.33 -10.78 6.18
CA ILE A 78 0.89 -10.55 6.96
C ILE A 78 1.48 -9.22 6.52
N MET A 79 1.32 -8.19 7.35
CA MET A 79 2.14 -6.99 7.26
C MET A 79 3.49 -7.31 7.92
N ASP A 80 4.51 -7.66 7.12
CA ASP A 80 5.87 -7.90 7.62
C ASP A 80 6.35 -6.73 8.50
N GLY A 81 6.91 -7.08 9.66
CA GLY A 81 7.26 -6.19 10.77
C GLY A 81 8.40 -5.23 10.52
N ASN A 82 8.98 -5.19 9.31
CA ASN A 82 9.85 -4.08 8.92
C ASN A 82 9.05 -2.86 8.39
N PHE A 83 7.73 -3.01 8.23
CA PHE A 83 6.82 -1.89 8.08
C PHE A 83 6.46 -1.36 9.47
N LYS A 84 7.12 -0.29 9.91
CA LYS A 84 6.60 0.51 11.02
C LYS A 84 5.37 1.26 10.52
N ALA A 85 4.21 0.64 10.65
CA ALA A 85 2.91 1.31 10.50
C ALA A 85 2.68 2.19 11.74
N GLU A 86 3.53 3.20 11.94
CA GLU A 86 3.24 4.22 12.93
C GLU A 86 2.09 5.06 12.37
N HIS A 87 0.93 4.97 13.00
CA HIS A 87 -0.16 5.94 12.85
C HIS A 87 0.29 7.29 13.45
N LEU A 88 1.32 7.89 12.86
CA LEU A 88 1.68 9.26 13.15
C LEU A 88 0.64 10.14 12.50
N TYR A 89 0.02 11.00 13.31
CA TYR A 89 -0.74 12.11 12.80
C TYR A 89 0.16 12.92 11.88
N ASP A 90 -0.27 13.05 10.63
CA ASP A 90 0.42 13.90 9.70
C ASP A 90 0.35 15.35 10.21
N ARG A 91 1.51 15.96 10.40
CA ARG A 91 1.60 17.35 10.86
C ARG A 91 1.11 18.34 9.80
N GLN A 92 1.04 17.90 8.54
CA GLN A 92 0.63 18.74 7.41
C GLN A 92 -0.18 17.93 6.40
N THR A 93 -1.46 17.71 6.72
CA THR A 93 -2.41 16.98 5.87
C THR A 93 -2.51 17.54 4.45
N ASP A 94 -2.43 18.86 4.29
CA ASP A 94 -2.63 19.53 2.99
C ASP A 94 -1.39 19.45 2.07
N GLY A 95 -0.23 19.08 2.62
CA GLY A 95 1.05 19.07 1.91
C GLY A 95 1.49 17.70 1.41
N GLN A 96 0.85 16.62 1.86
CA GLN A 96 1.18 15.26 1.43
C GLN A 96 0.29 14.82 0.27
N VAL A 97 0.90 14.58 -0.88
CA VAL A 97 0.24 13.93 -2.01
C VAL A 97 0.46 12.42 -1.90
N CYS A 98 -0.63 11.66 -1.78
CA CYS A 98 -0.58 10.21 -1.90
C CYS A 98 -0.34 9.83 -3.36
N LEU A 99 0.83 9.24 -3.64
CA LEU A 99 1.26 8.90 -5.00
C LEU A 99 0.61 7.63 -5.56
N MET A 100 -0.01 6.82 -4.69
CA MET A 100 -0.56 5.51 -5.03
C MET A 100 -1.92 5.29 -4.35
N ASP A 101 -2.70 6.37 -4.17
CA ASP A 101 -3.99 6.32 -3.48
C ASP A 101 -4.91 5.28 -4.13
N GLY A 102 -5.29 4.25 -3.36
CA GLY A 102 -6.10 3.14 -3.87
C GLY A 102 -5.44 2.23 -4.91
N LEU A 103 -4.21 2.49 -5.34
CA LEU A 103 -3.54 1.73 -6.42
C LEU A 103 -2.73 0.55 -5.91
N GLY A 104 -2.27 0.62 -4.65
CA GLY A 104 -1.53 -0.44 -3.97
C GLY A 104 -2.45 -1.36 -3.16
N PHE A 105 -1.92 -1.92 -2.06
CA PHE A 105 -2.66 -2.81 -1.18
C PHE A 105 -3.76 -2.12 -0.36
N MET A 106 -3.68 -0.79 -0.22
CA MET A 106 -4.65 0.01 0.52
C MET A 106 -5.72 0.55 -0.42
N VAL A 107 -6.94 0.70 0.11
CA VAL A 107 -8.07 1.35 -0.59
C VAL A 107 -7.82 2.86 -0.74
N HIS A 108 -8.64 3.51 -1.57
CA HIS A 108 -8.63 4.98 -1.68
C HIS A 108 -8.92 5.64 -0.33
N GLN A 109 -8.31 6.80 -0.10
CA GLN A 109 -8.48 7.55 1.13
C GLN A 109 -9.94 7.94 1.39
N SER A 110 -10.67 8.41 0.36
CA SER A 110 -12.07 8.83 0.49
C SER A 110 -12.99 7.72 1.02
N PRO A 111 -13.11 6.55 0.34
CA PRO A 111 -13.98 5.47 0.83
C PRO A 111 -13.53 4.92 2.18
N TYR A 112 -12.23 4.97 2.51
CA TYR A 112 -11.76 4.60 3.85
C TYR A 112 -12.30 5.56 4.93
N HIS A 113 -12.25 6.87 4.70
CA HIS A 113 -12.77 7.86 5.64
C HIS A 113 -14.29 7.77 5.77
N GLU A 114 -15.01 7.54 4.67
CA GLU A 114 -16.46 7.28 4.68
C GLU A 114 -16.79 6.05 5.53
N TYR A 115 -16.02 4.97 5.37
CA TYR A 115 -16.16 3.75 6.18
C TYR A 115 -15.92 4.02 7.68
N LEU A 116 -14.85 4.75 8.02
CA LEU A 116 -14.55 5.11 9.42
C LEU A 116 -15.65 5.98 10.03
N ALA A 117 -16.23 6.90 9.26
CA ALA A 117 -17.32 7.76 9.74
C ALA A 117 -18.63 6.99 9.93
N ALA A 118 -18.90 5.99 9.09
CA ALA A 118 -20.10 5.16 9.15
C ALA A 118 -20.02 4.06 10.23
N THR A 119 -18.81 3.68 10.64
CA THR A 119 -18.60 2.53 11.54
C THR A 119 -18.39 3.00 12.98
N ASN A 120 -19.28 2.57 13.88
CA ASN A 120 -19.07 2.73 15.32
C ASN A 120 -18.00 1.74 15.79
N HIS A 121 -16.73 2.15 15.77
CA HIS A 121 -15.64 1.31 16.24
C HIS A 121 -15.77 1.06 17.76
N SER A 122 -15.96 -0.19 18.15
CA SER A 122 -15.60 -0.63 19.51
C SER A 122 -14.08 -0.60 19.61
N LEU A 123 -13.53 0.22 20.50
CA LEU A 123 -12.11 0.19 20.82
C LEU A 123 -11.79 -1.20 21.38
N GLU A 124 -11.16 -2.05 20.59
CA GLU A 124 -10.53 -3.26 21.10
C GLU A 124 -9.41 -2.81 22.04
N ARG A 125 -9.63 -3.01 23.35
CA ARG A 125 -8.57 -2.85 24.33
C ARG A 125 -7.54 -3.94 24.03
N SER A 126 -6.30 -3.53 23.79
CA SER A 126 -5.19 -4.47 23.75
C SER A 126 -5.20 -5.31 25.04
N PRO A 127 -5.02 -6.64 24.93
CA PRO A 127 -4.96 -7.51 26.10
C PRO A 127 -3.81 -7.15 27.04
#